data_AF-A0A7K1TEU2-F1
#
_entry.id   AF-A0A7K1TEU2-F1
#
_cell.length_a   1.000
_cell.length_b   1.000
_cell.length_c   1.000
_cell.angle_alpha   90.00
_cell.angle_beta   90.00
_cell.angle_gamma   90.00
#
_symmetry.space_group_name_H-M   'P 1'
#
loop_
_entity.id
_entity.type
_entity.pdbx_description
1 polymer ?
#
loop_
_entity_poly.entity_id
_entity_poly.type
_entity_poly.pdbx_seq_one_letter_code
_entity_poly.pdbx_strand_id
1 'polypeptide(L)'
;MSLILLRTSYENGTPYGDRTSQFYGTTYDTTSWYFDTDSLAVLTQVAGIYDNFQDASDLDEFKFDGEFYAYCAGTTRRGYVHDGYGSFTVEEEENSLSCGFVPPAALTCDLASASVSQTPTPGGATLEAKITGTVNGRLRYRLDAGTEQASRFYYNVLPGAHVLSLRDDGLAGCERTVRFVVAPPPPPPVPLGAPVGLDFVGQPVWYRTAPVAANADVALELWAESAHGAEDFSLVFTLRKRADKLGAIQFRLDTLLWPLLSPFVPTVATATTRCRTNLVNYYVRTSVLAPGRPPVYATGPLRTAVRGSLPAEWRDTDYFRFRTQAFALPPFLSWQPAGPGAYAGDALKRVTLDQPEWLFWLCPVDVAGLRISRSYDQGPHSAVVPVVEVEPLAPVPARGWQHQLLAIPLRAQAGYQRMAVRVESADGQVLSPPAWYTLVEATPQTRYVLFTNSLSGVDTLRCEGRLEGTLEVTAEKVERPAAYGDAGAAPDRQVSDVTGLRKLKLASGWLSPAELAWVQELLLTREAWQQRGPQLLPLDVAKRSLAPYSDEKGLRGLLLEFDYAFAPTAYAPTRYA
;
A
#
# COMPACT_ATOMS: atom_id res chain seq x y z
N MET A 1 -74.33 5.20 -48.30
CA MET A 1 -74.59 4.67 -49.65
C MET A 1 -73.60 5.27 -50.61
N SER A 2 -72.40 4.69 -50.63
CA SER A 2 -71.36 5.07 -51.59
C SER A 2 -71.48 4.14 -52.78
N LEU A 3 -72.09 4.63 -53.85
CA LEU A 3 -72.26 3.85 -55.08
C LEU A 3 -70.96 3.91 -55.89
N ILE A 4 -70.33 2.76 -56.13
CA ILE A 4 -69.20 2.68 -57.06
C ILE A 4 -69.75 2.29 -58.42
N LEU A 5 -69.49 3.12 -59.43
CA LEU A 5 -69.90 2.90 -60.82
C LEU A 5 -68.86 2.02 -61.51
N LEU A 6 -69.27 0.84 -61.96
CA LEU A 6 -68.49 0.02 -62.89
C LEU A 6 -69.07 0.23 -64.29
N ARG A 7 -68.28 0.82 -65.20
CA ARG A 7 -68.70 1.08 -66.58
C ARG A 7 -67.96 0.16 -67.54
N THR A 8 -68.70 -0.58 -68.34
CA THR A 8 -68.19 -1.32 -69.50
C THR A 8 -68.97 -0.90 -70.74
N SER A 9 -68.30 -0.81 -71.88
CA SER A 9 -68.89 -0.40 -73.17
C SER A 9 -68.71 -1.51 -74.19
N TYR A 10 -69.78 -1.90 -74.86
CA TYR A 10 -69.79 -2.95 -75.89
C TYR A 10 -70.18 -2.41 -77.27
N GLU A 11 -69.55 -2.93 -78.33
CA GLU A 11 -70.01 -2.79 -79.71
C GLU A 11 -70.88 -3.99 -80.07
N ASN A 12 -72.17 -3.77 -80.35
CA ASN A 12 -73.06 -4.83 -80.83
C ASN A 12 -73.12 -4.76 -82.36
N GLY A 13 -72.57 -5.78 -83.03
CA GLY A 13 -72.67 -5.93 -84.48
C GLY A 13 -73.22 -7.31 -84.85
N THR A 14 -74.36 -7.36 -85.52
CA THR A 14 -74.79 -8.55 -86.28
C THR A 14 -75.38 -8.16 -87.65
N PRO A 15 -74.98 -8.81 -88.76
CA PRO A 15 -75.41 -8.47 -90.12
C PRO A 15 -76.52 -9.41 -90.64
N TYR A 16 -77.63 -8.89 -91.17
CA TYR A 16 -78.58 -9.54 -92.13
C TYR A 16 -79.78 -8.59 -92.31
N GLY A 17 -80.30 -8.15 -93.47
CA GLY A 17 -80.00 -8.24 -94.90
C GLY A 17 -81.09 -7.42 -95.66
N ASP A 18 -80.74 -6.79 -96.79
CA ASP A 18 -81.53 -6.35 -97.96
C ASP A 18 -82.99 -5.82 -97.73
N ARG A 19 -83.42 -4.57 -98.03
CA ARG A 19 -83.27 -3.75 -99.25
C ARG A 19 -83.47 -2.25 -98.95
N THR A 20 -82.66 -1.45 -99.65
CA THR A 20 -82.84 -0.03 -100.00
C THR A 20 -82.86 1.02 -98.89
N SER A 21 -81.68 1.63 -98.67
CA SER A 21 -81.48 3.01 -98.17
C SER A 21 -81.92 3.33 -96.73
N GLN A 22 -80.97 3.32 -95.78
CA GLN A 22 -80.69 4.43 -94.84
C GLN A 22 -79.56 4.11 -93.83
N PHE A 23 -78.80 5.17 -93.48
CA PHE A 23 -77.72 5.38 -92.50
C PHE A 23 -77.38 4.28 -91.46
N TYR A 24 -76.09 3.90 -91.38
CA TYR A 24 -75.51 3.12 -90.27
C TYR A 24 -75.06 4.06 -89.13
N GLY A 25 -75.77 4.05 -88.00
CA GLY A 25 -75.28 4.56 -86.73
C GLY A 25 -75.01 3.41 -85.78
N THR A 26 -73.76 3.20 -85.37
CA THR A 26 -73.40 2.30 -84.26
C THR A 26 -74.00 2.85 -82.97
N THR A 27 -74.85 2.07 -82.32
CA THR A 27 -75.43 2.40 -81.01
C THR A 27 -74.62 1.63 -79.96
N TYR A 28 -73.88 2.33 -79.10
CA TYR A 28 -73.25 1.72 -77.92
C TYR A 28 -74.29 1.69 -76.81
N ASP A 29 -74.67 0.50 -76.35
CA ASP A 29 -75.46 0.38 -75.14
C ASP A 29 -74.48 0.36 -73.96
N THR A 30 -74.53 1.39 -73.13
CA THR A 30 -73.77 1.43 -71.88
C THR A 30 -74.68 1.01 -70.74
N THR A 31 -74.48 -0.21 -70.25
CA THR A 31 -75.11 -0.67 -69.02
C THR A 31 -74.21 -0.32 -67.85
N SER A 32 -74.75 0.44 -66.90
CA SER A 32 -74.05 0.84 -65.68
C SER A 32 -74.48 -0.06 -64.52
N TRP A 33 -73.50 -0.69 -63.87
CA TRP A 33 -73.73 -1.49 -62.66
C TRP A 33 -73.22 -0.71 -61.46
N TYR A 34 -73.95 -0.84 -60.35
CA TYR A 34 -73.75 -0.06 -59.16
C TYR A 34 -73.68 -0.98 -57.96
N PHE A 35 -72.57 -0.96 -57.21
CA PHE A 35 -72.50 -1.72 -55.98
C PHE A 35 -72.88 -0.84 -54.80
N ASP A 36 -73.84 -1.29 -53.99
CA ASP A 36 -74.16 -0.65 -52.73
C ASP A 36 -73.30 -1.26 -51.62
N THR A 37 -72.33 -0.49 -51.14
CA THR A 37 -71.43 -0.89 -50.06
C THR A 37 -72.14 -1.08 -48.72
N ASP A 38 -73.33 -0.52 -48.53
CA ASP A 38 -74.06 -0.61 -47.26
C ASP A 38 -74.87 -1.91 -47.18
N SER A 39 -75.47 -2.34 -48.30
CA SER A 39 -76.27 -3.58 -48.38
C SER A 39 -75.50 -4.77 -48.96
N LEU A 40 -74.29 -4.55 -49.47
CA LEU A 40 -73.44 -5.54 -50.13
C LEU A 40 -74.12 -6.21 -51.34
N ALA A 41 -74.90 -5.44 -52.11
CA ALA A 41 -75.66 -5.91 -53.26
C ALA A 41 -75.25 -5.21 -54.56
N VAL A 42 -75.34 -5.93 -55.68
CA VAL A 42 -75.19 -5.38 -57.02
C VAL A 42 -76.55 -4.86 -57.50
N LEU A 43 -76.58 -3.60 -57.91
CA LEU A 43 -77.76 -2.88 -58.36
C LEU A 43 -77.60 -2.48 -59.84
N THR A 44 -78.70 -2.54 -60.58
CA THR A 44 -78.79 -1.93 -61.92
C THR A 44 -79.67 -0.71 -61.90
N GLN A 45 -79.28 0.34 -62.62
CA GLN A 45 -80.14 1.50 -62.79
C GLN A 45 -80.97 1.35 -64.07
N VAL A 46 -82.28 1.11 -63.93
CA VAL A 46 -83.23 1.14 -65.05
C VAL A 46 -84.17 2.32 -64.84
N ALA A 47 -84.19 3.26 -65.79
CA ALA A 47 -85.03 4.46 -65.75
C ALA A 47 -84.91 5.31 -64.45
N GLY A 48 -83.72 5.34 -63.84
CA GLY A 48 -83.44 6.15 -62.65
C GLY A 48 -83.82 5.50 -61.31
N ILE A 49 -84.36 4.28 -61.31
CA ILE A 49 -84.65 3.47 -60.13
C ILE A 49 -83.64 2.32 -60.07
N TYR A 50 -83.04 2.11 -58.90
CA TYR A 50 -82.15 0.97 -58.66
C TYR A 50 -83.00 -0.23 -58.25
N ASP A 51 -82.84 -1.35 -58.95
CA ASP A 51 -83.50 -2.60 -58.60
C ASP A 51 -82.47 -3.69 -58.24
N ASN A 52 -82.86 -4.59 -57.36
CA ASN A 52 -81.99 -5.62 -56.79
C ASN A 52 -82.05 -6.86 -57.68
N PHE A 53 -80.92 -7.28 -58.25
CA PHE A 53 -80.90 -8.47 -59.12
C PHE A 53 -81.12 -9.73 -58.26
N GLN A 54 -82.25 -10.43 -58.46
CA GLN A 54 -82.52 -11.71 -57.78
C GLN A 54 -82.58 -12.92 -58.73
N ASP A 55 -82.64 -12.74 -60.05
CA ASP A 55 -82.66 -13.86 -61.01
C ASP A 55 -81.33 -13.98 -61.77
N ALA A 56 -80.60 -15.06 -61.46
CA ALA A 56 -79.23 -15.32 -61.89
C ALA A 56 -79.10 -15.92 -63.30
N SER A 57 -80.18 -16.01 -64.09
CA SER A 57 -80.17 -16.76 -65.35
C SER A 57 -79.63 -16.02 -66.58
N ASP A 58 -79.38 -14.71 -66.49
CA ASP A 58 -78.87 -13.89 -67.61
C ASP A 58 -77.43 -13.37 -67.42
N LEU A 59 -76.68 -13.86 -66.41
CA LEU A 59 -75.33 -13.38 -66.06
C LEU A 59 -74.17 -14.20 -66.65
N ASP A 60 -74.43 -15.13 -67.58
CA ASP A 60 -73.47 -16.17 -67.98
C ASP A 60 -72.24 -15.67 -68.80
N GLU A 61 -72.12 -14.37 -69.10
CA GLU A 61 -71.04 -13.83 -69.96
C GLU A 61 -70.09 -12.83 -69.29
N PHE A 62 -70.11 -12.65 -67.95
CA PHE A 62 -69.23 -11.69 -67.27
C PHE A 62 -68.57 -12.23 -65.99
N LYS A 63 -67.31 -12.66 -66.08
CA LYS A 63 -66.51 -13.06 -64.90
C LYS A 63 -65.42 -12.03 -64.61
N PHE A 64 -65.64 -11.20 -63.59
CA PHE A 64 -64.55 -10.49 -62.91
C PHE A 64 -64.21 -11.26 -61.64
N ASP A 65 -62.94 -11.64 -61.49
CA ASP A 65 -62.42 -12.40 -60.35
C ASP A 65 -61.32 -11.53 -59.69
N GLY A 66 -61.66 -10.85 -58.59
CA GLY A 66 -60.80 -9.85 -57.98
C GLY A 66 -61.41 -9.10 -56.80
N GLU A 67 -60.56 -8.60 -55.90
CA GLU A 67 -60.98 -7.80 -54.75
C GLU A 67 -61.48 -6.43 -55.20
N PHE A 68 -62.70 -6.09 -54.81
CA PHE A 68 -63.34 -4.84 -55.22
C PHE A 68 -63.60 -3.89 -54.05
N TYR A 69 -63.58 -4.40 -52.82
CA TYR A 69 -63.70 -3.61 -51.61
C TYR A 69 -62.93 -4.26 -50.47
N ALA A 70 -62.21 -3.46 -49.70
CA ALA A 70 -61.63 -3.89 -48.44
C ALA A 70 -61.75 -2.80 -47.40
N TYR A 71 -61.89 -3.21 -46.15
CA TYR A 71 -61.91 -2.30 -45.01
C TYR A 71 -61.19 -2.92 -43.82
N CYS A 72 -60.81 -2.05 -42.89
CA CYS A 72 -60.15 -2.46 -41.65
C CYS A 72 -61.17 -2.52 -40.52
N ALA A 73 -61.31 -3.69 -39.91
CA ALA A 73 -62.05 -3.91 -38.67
C ALA A 73 -61.05 -4.09 -37.53
N GLY A 74 -60.64 -2.98 -36.90
CA GLY A 74 -59.51 -2.99 -35.96
C GLY A 74 -58.19 -3.24 -36.70
N THR A 75 -57.38 -4.18 -36.21
CA THR A 75 -56.12 -4.62 -36.85
C THR A 75 -56.31 -5.72 -37.89
N THR A 76 -57.56 -6.15 -38.13
CA THR A 76 -57.89 -7.18 -39.11
C THR A 76 -58.36 -6.54 -40.40
N ARG A 77 -57.73 -6.88 -41.53
CA ARG A 77 -58.16 -6.46 -42.86
C ARG A 77 -59.20 -7.45 -43.37
N ARG A 78 -60.34 -6.96 -43.85
CA ARG A 78 -61.38 -7.77 -44.51
C ARG A 78 -61.55 -7.32 -45.95
N GLY A 79 -61.23 -8.20 -46.90
CA GLY A 79 -61.40 -8.00 -48.33
C GLY A 79 -62.61 -8.77 -48.85
N TYR A 80 -63.38 -8.14 -49.73
CA TYR A 80 -64.49 -8.74 -50.47
C TYR A 80 -64.05 -8.96 -51.91
N VAL A 81 -64.02 -10.23 -52.31
CA VAL A 81 -63.54 -10.70 -53.61
C VAL A 81 -64.73 -11.25 -54.39
N HIS A 82 -64.95 -10.74 -55.60
CA HIS A 82 -66.04 -11.19 -56.45
C HIS A 82 -65.70 -12.56 -57.06
N ASP A 83 -66.66 -13.49 -57.08
CA ASP A 83 -66.44 -14.88 -57.54
C ASP A 83 -66.73 -15.11 -59.04
N GLY A 84 -67.15 -14.05 -59.74
CA GLY A 84 -67.48 -14.08 -61.17
C GLY A 84 -68.90 -14.53 -61.49
N TYR A 85 -69.74 -14.86 -60.50
CA TYR A 85 -71.10 -15.40 -60.69
C TYR A 85 -72.18 -14.62 -59.93
N GLY A 86 -71.88 -13.38 -59.54
CA GLY A 86 -72.79 -12.53 -58.76
C GLY A 86 -72.77 -12.82 -57.26
N SER A 87 -71.80 -13.59 -56.76
CA SER A 87 -71.51 -13.74 -55.33
C SER A 87 -70.13 -13.19 -54.97
N PHE A 88 -69.79 -13.23 -53.68
CA PHE A 88 -68.48 -12.80 -53.19
C PHE A 88 -67.99 -13.70 -52.05
N THR A 89 -66.67 -13.79 -51.92
CA THR A 89 -66.00 -14.38 -50.75
C THR A 89 -65.36 -13.28 -49.91
N VAL A 90 -65.26 -13.53 -48.59
CA VAL A 90 -64.57 -12.64 -47.66
C VAL A 90 -63.24 -13.26 -47.27
N GLU A 91 -62.16 -12.53 -47.48
CA GLU A 91 -60.82 -12.89 -47.01
C GLU A 91 -60.45 -12.03 -45.80
N GLU A 92 -59.99 -12.66 -44.71
CA GLU A 92 -59.57 -11.97 -43.49
C GLU A 92 -58.08 -12.15 -43.24
N GLU A 93 -57.36 -11.04 -43.03
CA GLU A 93 -55.97 -11.01 -42.61
C GLU A 93 -55.90 -10.39 -41.20
N GLU A 94 -55.75 -11.23 -40.18
CA GLU A 94 -55.56 -10.77 -38.80
C GLU A 94 -54.19 -10.11 -38.63
N ASN A 95 -54.14 -9.03 -37.84
CA ASN A 95 -52.92 -8.25 -37.56
C ASN A 95 -52.24 -7.68 -38.81
N SER A 96 -53.05 -7.22 -39.77
CA SER A 96 -52.56 -6.61 -41.01
C SER A 96 -51.87 -5.28 -40.72
N LEU A 97 -50.62 -5.16 -41.20
CA LEU A 97 -49.84 -3.91 -41.12
C LEU A 97 -50.55 -2.77 -41.86
N SER A 98 -51.32 -3.10 -42.91
CA SER A 98 -52.10 -2.13 -43.68
C SER A 98 -53.30 -1.57 -42.90
N CYS A 99 -53.78 -2.29 -41.89
CA CYS A 99 -54.83 -1.87 -40.96
C CYS A 99 -54.25 -1.34 -39.63
N GLY A 100 -53.02 -0.83 -39.65
CA GLY A 100 -52.43 -0.13 -38.51
C GLY A 100 -51.97 -1.05 -37.37
N PHE A 101 -51.84 -2.36 -37.60
CA PHE A 101 -51.17 -3.23 -36.65
C PHE A 101 -49.70 -2.80 -36.51
N VAL A 102 -49.31 -2.39 -35.30
CA VAL A 102 -47.91 -2.11 -34.95
C VAL A 102 -47.44 -3.26 -34.06
N PRO A 103 -46.52 -4.13 -34.52
CA PRO A 103 -46.01 -5.18 -33.66
C PRO A 103 -45.29 -4.58 -32.44
N PRO A 104 -45.37 -5.21 -31.26
CA PRO A 104 -44.67 -4.74 -30.07
C PRO A 104 -43.17 -4.59 -30.32
N ALA A 105 -42.57 -3.50 -29.84
CA ALA A 105 -41.13 -3.31 -29.93
C ALA A 105 -40.38 -4.45 -29.22
N ALA A 106 -39.40 -5.05 -29.90
CA ALA A 106 -38.57 -6.09 -29.30
C ALA A 106 -37.81 -5.53 -28.09
N LEU A 107 -37.82 -6.25 -26.98
CA LEU A 107 -36.98 -5.93 -25.81
C LEU A 107 -35.51 -6.09 -26.21
N THR A 108 -34.71 -5.03 -26.03
CA THR A 108 -33.27 -5.04 -26.28
C THR A 108 -32.50 -5.06 -24.96
N CYS A 109 -31.35 -5.75 -24.96
CA CYS A 109 -30.43 -5.80 -23.84
C CYS A 109 -29.04 -5.37 -24.30
N ASP A 110 -28.60 -4.20 -23.85
CA ASP A 110 -27.22 -3.74 -23.98
C ASP A 110 -26.60 -3.49 -22.60
N LEU A 111 -25.99 -4.55 -22.04
CA LEU A 111 -25.17 -4.48 -20.83
C LEU A 111 -23.67 -4.35 -21.12
N ALA A 112 -23.25 -4.18 -22.37
CA ALA A 112 -21.82 -4.17 -22.73
C ALA A 112 -21.06 -2.98 -22.11
N SER A 113 -21.77 -1.87 -21.91
CA SER A 113 -21.25 -0.63 -21.32
C SER A 113 -21.25 -0.58 -19.79
N ALA A 114 -21.64 -1.67 -19.12
CA ALA A 114 -21.68 -1.72 -17.66
C ALA A 114 -20.30 -1.46 -17.04
N SER A 115 -20.23 -0.49 -16.12
CA SER A 115 -19.03 -0.09 -15.40
C SER A 115 -19.33 0.19 -13.92
N VAL A 116 -18.28 0.30 -13.11
CA VAL A 116 -18.39 0.60 -11.67
C VAL A 116 -17.69 1.92 -11.38
N SER A 117 -18.43 2.87 -10.81
CA SER A 117 -17.89 4.09 -10.23
C SER A 117 -17.59 3.85 -8.76
N GLN A 118 -16.42 4.30 -8.30
CA GLN A 118 -15.98 4.13 -6.91
C GLN A 118 -15.80 5.49 -6.24
N THR A 119 -16.29 5.63 -5.01
CA THR A 119 -16.04 6.80 -4.16
C THR A 119 -15.37 6.32 -2.86
N PRO A 120 -14.10 6.68 -2.61
CA PRO A 120 -13.39 6.28 -1.40
C PRO A 120 -14.08 6.80 -0.13
N THR A 121 -14.07 6.01 0.93
CA THR A 121 -14.60 6.33 2.27
C THR A 121 -13.65 5.82 3.36
N PRO A 122 -13.72 6.34 4.60
CA PRO A 122 -12.84 5.89 5.70
C PRO A 122 -12.92 4.38 6.04
N GLY A 123 -13.97 3.68 5.60
CA GLY A 123 -14.18 2.25 5.84
C GLY A 123 -14.10 1.36 4.59
N GLY A 124 -13.68 1.90 3.43
CA GLY A 124 -13.70 1.18 2.14
C GLY A 124 -14.11 2.09 0.99
N ALA A 125 -14.99 1.62 0.09
CA ALA A 125 -15.57 2.44 -0.96
C ALA A 125 -17.10 2.30 -1.03
N THR A 126 -17.76 3.39 -1.45
CA THR A 126 -19.13 3.33 -1.98
C THR A 126 -19.04 3.04 -3.47
N LEU A 127 -19.76 2.02 -3.92
CA LEU A 127 -19.80 1.62 -5.33
C LEU A 127 -21.15 2.01 -5.95
N GLU A 128 -21.11 2.47 -7.19
CA GLU A 128 -22.29 2.68 -8.02
C GLU A 128 -22.10 1.97 -9.36
N ALA A 129 -23.03 1.08 -9.71
CA ALA A 129 -23.09 0.49 -11.04
C ALA A 129 -23.63 1.51 -12.06
N LYS A 130 -22.90 1.71 -13.16
CA LYS A 130 -23.28 2.61 -14.27
C LYS A 130 -23.49 1.82 -15.54
N ILE A 131 -24.60 2.08 -16.22
CA ILE A 131 -24.97 1.46 -17.49
C ILE A 131 -25.38 2.61 -18.40
N THR A 132 -24.79 2.67 -19.60
CA THR A 132 -25.13 3.70 -20.61
C THR A 132 -25.86 3.12 -21.82
N GLY A 133 -25.97 1.79 -21.91
CA GLY A 133 -26.75 1.07 -22.91
C GLY A 133 -28.25 1.04 -22.60
N THR A 134 -29.05 0.65 -23.59
CA THR A 134 -30.51 0.50 -23.43
C THR A 134 -30.86 -0.86 -22.83
N VAL A 135 -31.66 -0.82 -21.76
CA VAL A 135 -32.20 -2.01 -21.09
C VAL A 135 -33.66 -1.72 -20.77
N ASN A 136 -34.54 -2.56 -21.32
CA ASN A 136 -35.99 -2.37 -21.23
C ASN A 136 -36.65 -3.20 -20.11
N GLY A 137 -35.89 -4.02 -19.38
CA GLY A 137 -36.40 -4.82 -18.27
C GLY A 137 -35.92 -4.35 -16.88
N ARG A 138 -36.10 -5.22 -15.87
CA ARG A 138 -35.84 -4.90 -14.45
C ARG A 138 -34.46 -5.42 -14.04
N LEU A 139 -33.53 -4.50 -13.83
CA LEU A 139 -32.17 -4.85 -13.46
C LEU A 139 -32.04 -5.32 -12.00
N ARG A 140 -31.26 -6.39 -11.83
CA ARG A 140 -30.76 -6.92 -10.57
C ARG A 140 -29.24 -6.82 -10.54
N TYR A 141 -28.73 -6.46 -9.37
CA TYR A 141 -27.30 -6.31 -9.10
C TYR A 141 -26.91 -7.29 -8.00
N ARG A 142 -25.75 -7.91 -8.13
CA ARG A 142 -25.13 -8.74 -7.08
C ARG A 142 -23.64 -8.44 -7.00
N LEU A 143 -23.17 -8.09 -5.81
CA LEU A 143 -21.74 -7.97 -5.52
C LEU A 143 -21.22 -9.30 -4.96
N ASP A 144 -20.17 -9.83 -5.57
CA ASP A 144 -19.53 -11.10 -5.24
C ASP A 144 -20.55 -12.24 -5.09
N ALA A 145 -20.49 -12.98 -3.98
CA ALA A 145 -21.43 -14.05 -3.63
C ALA A 145 -22.64 -13.56 -2.79
N GLY A 146 -22.91 -12.24 -2.77
CA GLY A 146 -23.99 -11.65 -1.99
C GLY A 146 -25.39 -11.89 -2.56
N THR A 147 -26.40 -11.30 -1.93
CA THR A 147 -27.80 -11.38 -2.38
C THR A 147 -28.05 -10.44 -3.55
N GLU A 148 -28.86 -10.87 -4.52
CA GLU A 148 -29.34 -10.00 -5.60
C GLU A 148 -30.27 -8.91 -5.07
N GLN A 149 -30.08 -7.68 -5.54
CA GLN A 149 -30.87 -6.52 -5.15
C GLN A 149 -31.20 -5.61 -6.33
N ALA A 150 -32.24 -4.79 -6.19
CA ALA A 150 -32.61 -3.78 -7.19
C ALA A 150 -31.75 -2.50 -7.08
N SER A 151 -31.10 -2.29 -5.93
CA SER A 151 -30.22 -1.14 -5.73
C SER A 151 -28.91 -1.30 -6.49
N ARG A 152 -28.49 -0.24 -7.18
CA ARG A 152 -27.18 -0.15 -7.84
C ARG A 152 -26.03 0.30 -6.92
N PHE A 153 -26.34 0.57 -5.65
CA PHE A 153 -25.38 1.07 -4.66
C PHE A 153 -24.96 -0.01 -3.67
N TYR A 154 -23.66 -0.06 -3.39
CA TYR A 154 -23.07 -0.84 -2.30
C TYR A 154 -22.23 0.09 -1.42
N TYR A 155 -22.39 -0.05 -0.10
CA TYR A 155 -21.72 0.81 0.88
C TYR A 155 -20.68 0.01 1.66
N ASN A 156 -19.61 0.68 2.07
CA ASN A 156 -18.54 0.11 2.90
C ASN A 156 -17.91 -1.16 2.31
N VAL A 157 -17.70 -1.19 0.99
CA VAL A 157 -17.03 -2.32 0.34
C VAL A 157 -15.55 -2.26 0.68
N LEU A 158 -15.04 -3.35 1.26
CA LEU A 158 -13.66 -3.44 1.73
C LEU A 158 -12.65 -3.39 0.56
N PRO A 159 -11.39 -3.00 0.81
CA PRO A 159 -10.33 -3.08 -0.21
C PRO A 159 -10.10 -4.52 -0.69
N GLY A 160 -9.94 -4.70 -1.99
CA GLY A 160 -9.78 -6.02 -2.59
C GLY A 160 -10.30 -6.13 -4.02
N ALA A 161 -10.19 -7.34 -4.60
CA ALA A 161 -10.76 -7.65 -5.90
C ALA A 161 -12.22 -8.08 -5.76
N HIS A 162 -13.10 -7.50 -6.58
CA HIS A 162 -14.54 -7.70 -6.51
C HIS A 162 -15.14 -7.97 -7.89
N VAL A 163 -16.33 -8.57 -7.86
CA VAL A 163 -17.10 -8.97 -9.03
C VAL A 163 -18.54 -8.48 -8.90
N LEU A 164 -18.95 -7.56 -9.77
CA LEU A 164 -20.35 -7.13 -9.87
C LEU A 164 -21.06 -7.90 -10.99
N SER A 165 -22.13 -8.61 -10.65
CA SER A 165 -23.03 -9.27 -11.61
C SER A 165 -24.29 -8.43 -11.82
N LEU A 166 -24.69 -8.27 -13.07
CA LEU A 166 -25.90 -7.58 -13.51
C LEU A 166 -26.76 -8.57 -14.29
N ARG A 167 -28.06 -8.58 -14.01
CA ARG A 167 -29.04 -9.42 -14.69
C ARG A 167 -30.30 -8.62 -14.99
N ASP A 168 -30.88 -8.79 -16.16
CA ASP A 168 -32.23 -8.33 -16.44
C ASP A 168 -33.25 -9.45 -16.18
N ASP A 169 -34.16 -9.25 -15.22
CA ASP A 169 -35.23 -10.21 -14.91
C ASP A 169 -36.28 -10.31 -16.03
N GLY A 170 -36.37 -9.30 -16.90
CA GLY A 170 -37.36 -9.22 -17.99
C GLY A 170 -36.89 -9.85 -19.30
N LEU A 171 -35.62 -10.24 -19.41
CA LEU A 171 -35.06 -10.83 -20.63
C LEU A 171 -34.10 -11.98 -20.31
N ALA A 172 -34.52 -13.21 -20.61
CA ALA A 172 -33.70 -14.40 -20.37
C ALA A 172 -32.36 -14.32 -21.13
N GLY A 173 -31.26 -14.61 -20.43
CA GLY A 173 -29.90 -14.57 -20.99
C GLY A 173 -29.22 -13.20 -20.99
N CYS A 174 -29.89 -12.15 -20.51
CA CYS A 174 -29.31 -10.81 -20.37
C CYS A 174 -28.54 -10.69 -19.04
N GLU A 175 -27.31 -11.20 -19.01
CA GLU A 175 -26.42 -11.16 -17.85
C GLU A 175 -25.02 -10.62 -18.20
N ARG A 176 -24.41 -9.88 -17.27
CA ARG A 176 -23.07 -9.33 -17.41
C ARG A 176 -22.33 -9.35 -16.09
N THR A 177 -21.00 -9.53 -16.17
CA THR A 177 -20.12 -9.45 -15.02
C THR A 177 -19.03 -8.40 -15.24
N VAL A 178 -18.79 -7.56 -14.23
CA VAL A 178 -17.75 -6.52 -14.21
C VAL A 178 -16.78 -6.83 -13.08
N ARG A 179 -15.49 -6.97 -13.41
CA ARG A 179 -14.41 -7.16 -12.42
C ARG A 179 -13.70 -5.84 -12.16
N PHE A 180 -13.41 -5.54 -10.90
CA PHE A 180 -12.73 -4.32 -10.49
C PHE A 180 -11.96 -4.53 -9.18
N VAL A 181 -11.11 -3.57 -8.82
CA VAL A 181 -10.36 -3.56 -7.56
C VAL A 181 -10.72 -2.30 -6.79
N VAL A 182 -11.04 -2.46 -5.50
CA VAL A 182 -11.17 -1.35 -4.55
C VAL A 182 -9.81 -1.12 -3.90
N ALA A 183 -9.23 0.06 -4.15
CA ALA A 183 -7.98 0.45 -3.52
C ALA A 183 -8.17 0.69 -2.01
N PRO A 184 -7.14 0.44 -1.17
CA PRO A 184 -7.19 0.88 0.22
C PRO A 184 -7.41 2.40 0.29
N PRO A 185 -8.14 2.90 1.31
CA PRO A 185 -8.32 4.33 1.47
C PRO A 185 -6.94 5.01 1.51
N PRO A 186 -6.74 6.10 0.75
CA PRO A 186 -5.48 6.84 0.85
C PRO A 186 -5.30 7.24 2.33
N PRO A 187 -4.07 7.16 2.86
CA PRO A 187 -3.82 7.65 4.21
C PRO A 187 -4.37 9.08 4.27
N PRO A 188 -5.09 9.44 5.34
CA PRO A 188 -5.63 10.79 5.47
C PRO A 188 -4.47 11.77 5.19
N PRO A 189 -4.64 12.78 4.31
CA PRO A 189 -3.64 13.82 4.15
C PRO A 189 -3.61 14.57 5.47
N VAL A 190 -2.76 14.11 6.38
CA VAL A 190 -2.56 14.78 7.64
C VAL A 190 -1.64 15.94 7.31
N PRO A 191 -2.07 17.21 7.46
CA PRO A 191 -1.15 18.33 7.42
C PRO A 191 -0.33 18.27 8.71
N LEU A 192 0.52 17.25 8.82
CA LEU A 192 1.48 17.17 9.90
C LEU A 192 2.49 18.24 9.57
N GLY A 193 2.48 19.29 10.39
CA GLY A 193 3.65 20.15 10.52
C GLY A 193 4.86 19.29 10.84
N ALA A 194 6.03 19.88 10.72
CA ALA A 194 7.26 19.17 10.94
C ALA A 194 7.35 18.56 12.38
N PRO A 195 8.03 17.42 12.58
CA PRO A 195 8.07 16.69 13.85
C PRO A 195 8.39 17.54 15.10
N VAL A 196 7.38 17.79 15.94
CA VAL A 196 7.47 18.72 17.09
C VAL A 196 8.23 18.11 18.30
N GLY A 197 8.74 16.88 18.20
CA GLY A 197 9.47 16.23 19.31
C GLY A 197 10.30 15.02 18.90
N LEU A 198 11.21 14.63 19.78
CA LEU A 198 12.15 13.52 19.64
C LEU A 198 12.01 12.56 20.83
N ASP A 199 11.89 11.26 20.57
CA ASP A 199 11.75 10.23 21.59
C ASP A 199 12.80 9.13 21.44
N PHE A 200 13.64 8.96 22.48
CA PHE A 200 14.59 7.85 22.57
C PHE A 200 13.87 6.58 23.08
N VAL A 201 13.82 5.54 22.24
CA VAL A 201 12.95 4.35 22.42
C VAL A 201 13.57 3.24 23.29
N GLY A 202 14.86 3.34 23.60
CA GLY A 202 15.56 2.45 24.53
C GLY A 202 15.14 2.63 25.99
N GLN A 203 14.29 3.61 26.28
CA GLN A 203 13.68 3.89 27.56
C GLN A 203 12.15 3.99 27.43
N PRO A 204 11.40 3.95 28.55
CA PRO A 204 9.95 4.06 28.51
C PRO A 204 9.48 5.37 27.85
N VAL A 205 8.70 5.24 26.77
CA VAL A 205 8.05 6.37 26.09
C VAL A 205 6.58 6.35 26.43
N TRP A 206 6.13 7.34 27.21
CA TRP A 206 4.75 7.41 27.68
C TRP A 206 3.95 8.43 26.88
N TYR A 207 2.84 7.98 26.31
CA TYR A 207 1.83 8.87 25.74
C TYR A 207 0.66 9.04 26.71
N ARG A 208 0.41 10.28 27.12
CA ARG A 208 -0.72 10.65 27.97
C ARG A 208 -1.80 11.29 27.11
N THR A 209 -3.02 10.76 27.19
CA THR A 209 -4.15 11.39 26.50
C THR A 209 -4.62 12.62 27.27
N ALA A 210 -5.45 13.45 26.62
CA ALA A 210 -6.30 14.38 27.37
C ALA A 210 -7.16 13.61 28.39
N PRO A 211 -7.54 14.22 29.54
CA PRO A 211 -8.46 13.61 30.49
C PRO A 211 -9.76 13.18 29.80
N VAL A 212 -10.23 11.97 30.11
CA VAL A 212 -11.49 11.43 29.60
C VAL A 212 -12.46 11.15 30.75
N ALA A 213 -13.68 10.72 30.45
CA ALA A 213 -14.60 10.28 31.49
C ALA A 213 -14.02 9.08 32.27
N ALA A 214 -14.26 9.02 33.58
CA ALA A 214 -13.79 7.93 34.43
C ALA A 214 -14.27 6.58 33.89
N ASN A 215 -13.37 5.58 33.88
CA ASN A 215 -13.62 4.23 33.33
C ASN A 215 -13.99 4.17 31.84
N ALA A 216 -13.80 5.25 31.06
CA ALA A 216 -14.01 5.22 29.63
C ALA A 216 -13.00 4.28 28.94
N ASP A 217 -13.45 3.54 27.92
CA ASP A 217 -12.56 2.76 27.07
C ASP A 217 -11.96 3.65 25.99
N VAL A 218 -10.64 3.67 25.88
CA VAL A 218 -9.92 4.52 24.94
C VAL A 218 -9.10 3.65 24.00
N ALA A 219 -9.22 3.92 22.69
CA ALA A 219 -8.38 3.34 21.66
C ALA A 219 -7.24 4.31 21.30
N LEU A 220 -6.06 3.75 21.06
CA LEU A 220 -4.92 4.45 20.49
C LEU A 220 -4.47 3.72 19.21
N GLU A 221 -4.33 4.45 18.13
CA GLU A 221 -3.68 3.99 16.90
C GLU A 221 -2.29 4.61 16.79
N LEU A 222 -1.27 3.80 16.55
CA LEU A 222 0.08 4.24 16.23
C LEU A 222 0.27 4.19 14.72
N TRP A 223 0.63 5.33 14.13
CA TRP A 223 0.90 5.47 12.70
C TRP A 223 2.36 5.87 12.52
N ALA A 224 3.09 5.21 11.61
CA ALA A 224 4.49 5.50 11.33
C ALA A 224 4.79 5.39 9.83
N GLU A 225 5.86 6.06 9.40
CA GLU A 225 6.39 5.95 8.04
C GLU A 225 7.04 4.57 7.81
N SER A 226 7.14 4.14 6.55
CA SER A 226 7.88 2.92 6.19
C SER A 226 9.39 3.08 6.35
N ALA A 227 9.89 4.30 6.18
CA ALA A 227 11.26 4.70 6.43
C ALA A 227 11.30 6.18 6.81
N HIS A 228 12.30 6.60 7.61
CA HIS A 228 12.42 8.00 8.02
C HIS A 228 12.44 8.96 6.83
N GLY A 229 11.48 9.88 6.84
CA GLY A 229 11.29 10.92 5.83
C GLY A 229 10.69 10.42 4.51
N ALA A 230 10.00 9.28 4.51
CA ALA A 230 9.24 8.78 3.37
C ALA A 230 7.83 9.40 3.25
N GLU A 231 7.31 10.00 4.33
CA GLU A 231 5.98 10.63 4.39
C GLU A 231 4.79 9.67 4.08
N ASP A 232 5.00 8.36 4.12
CA ASP A 232 4.04 7.30 3.77
C ASP A 232 3.45 6.60 5.01
N PHE A 233 2.82 7.38 5.88
CA PHE A 233 2.31 6.89 7.14
C PHE A 233 1.26 5.79 6.98
N SER A 234 1.48 4.68 7.68
CA SER A 234 0.55 3.54 7.75
C SER A 234 0.25 3.17 9.20
N LEU A 235 -0.93 2.58 9.43
CA LEU A 235 -1.32 2.09 10.74
C LEU A 235 -0.43 0.89 11.12
N VAL A 236 0.33 1.03 12.21
CA VAL A 236 1.23 -0.03 12.70
C VAL A 236 0.54 -0.86 13.77
N PHE A 237 -0.08 -0.20 14.77
CA PHE A 237 -0.67 -0.87 15.92
C PHE A 237 -1.95 -0.17 16.40
N THR A 238 -2.85 -0.95 17.00
CA THR A 238 -3.99 -0.44 17.75
C THR A 238 -3.95 -0.99 19.18
N LEU A 239 -3.97 -0.10 20.16
CA LEU A 239 -4.08 -0.43 21.57
C LEU A 239 -5.44 -0.01 22.11
N ARG A 240 -5.94 -0.74 23.11
CA ARG A 240 -7.14 -0.36 23.87
C ARG A 240 -6.83 -0.47 25.35
N LYS A 241 -7.24 0.54 26.11
CA LYS A 241 -7.08 0.55 27.57
C LYS A 241 -8.22 1.36 28.20
N ARG A 242 -8.64 0.94 29.38
CA ARG A 242 -9.66 1.62 30.17
C ARG A 242 -9.00 2.71 31.03
N ALA A 243 -9.60 3.90 31.05
CA ALA A 243 -9.17 5.00 31.89
C ALA A 243 -9.39 4.67 33.38
N ASP A 244 -8.57 5.24 34.26
CA ASP A 244 -8.74 5.07 35.69
C ASP A 244 -9.95 5.85 36.25
N LYS A 245 -10.15 5.79 37.58
CA LYS A 245 -11.25 6.49 38.26
C LYS A 245 -11.17 8.02 38.15
N LEU A 246 -10.00 8.57 37.81
CA LEU A 246 -9.76 9.99 37.61
C LEU A 246 -9.79 10.39 36.13
N GLY A 247 -10.07 9.43 35.23
CA GLY A 247 -10.08 9.69 33.79
C GLY A 247 -8.68 9.79 33.18
N ALA A 248 -7.63 9.42 33.91
CA ALA A 248 -6.27 9.41 33.42
C ALA A 248 -5.95 8.08 32.74
N ILE A 249 -5.20 8.17 31.64
CA ILE A 249 -4.74 7.02 30.89
C ILE A 249 -3.39 7.31 30.24
N GLN A 250 -2.53 6.31 30.27
CA GLN A 250 -1.19 6.35 29.70
C GLN A 250 -0.94 5.07 28.89
N PHE A 251 -0.36 5.26 27.71
CA PHE A 251 0.08 4.21 26.82
C PHE A 251 1.60 4.18 26.78
N ARG A 252 2.16 2.97 26.76
CA ARG A 252 3.60 2.77 26.63
C ARG A 252 3.92 2.50 25.16
N LEU A 253 4.67 3.40 24.52
CA LEU A 253 4.95 3.37 23.09
C LEU A 253 6.30 2.73 22.75
N ASP A 254 7.25 2.67 23.69
CA ASP A 254 8.61 2.20 23.39
C ASP A 254 8.65 0.77 22.85
N THR A 255 7.85 -0.12 23.42
CA THR A 255 7.74 -1.51 22.97
C THR A 255 7.13 -1.66 21.58
N LEU A 256 6.35 -0.67 21.13
CA LEU A 256 5.74 -0.65 19.79
C LEU A 256 6.65 0.00 18.74
N LEU A 257 7.42 1.02 19.15
CA LEU A 257 8.32 1.76 18.29
C LEU A 257 9.64 1.00 18.08
N TRP A 258 10.12 0.26 19.09
CA TRP A 258 11.43 -0.42 19.02
C TRP A 258 11.57 -1.37 17.82
N PRO A 259 10.58 -2.21 17.47
CA PRO A 259 10.67 -3.11 16.32
C PRO A 259 10.70 -2.39 14.96
N LEU A 260 10.28 -1.12 14.90
CA LEU A 260 10.31 -0.32 13.68
C LEU A 260 11.69 0.27 13.39
N LEU A 261 12.62 0.12 14.34
CA LEU A 261 13.94 0.73 14.31
C LEU A 261 15.01 -0.35 14.20
N SER A 262 16.01 -0.14 13.36
CA SER A 262 17.17 -1.03 13.21
C SER A 262 18.48 -0.23 13.26
N PRO A 263 19.54 -0.77 13.90
CA PRO A 263 20.81 -0.07 13.95
C PRO A 263 21.36 0.11 12.54
N PHE A 264 21.76 1.32 12.19
CA PHE A 264 22.57 1.54 11.00
C PHE A 264 24.01 1.15 11.33
N VAL A 265 24.43 -0.01 10.83
CA VAL A 265 25.82 -0.45 10.88
C VAL A 265 26.45 -0.08 9.54
N PRO A 266 27.33 0.94 9.50
CA PRO A 266 27.91 1.35 8.25
C PRO A 266 28.87 0.27 7.73
N THR A 267 28.85 0.03 6.43
CA THR A 267 29.96 -0.66 5.76
C THR A 267 31.17 0.27 5.71
N VAL A 268 32.36 -0.25 5.35
CA VAL A 268 33.55 0.58 5.08
C VAL A 268 33.25 1.54 3.93
N ALA A 269 32.62 2.66 4.25
CA ALA A 269 32.10 3.65 3.35
C ALA A 269 32.97 4.90 3.48
N THR A 270 33.36 5.45 2.34
CA THR A 270 34.18 6.65 2.33
C THR A 270 33.35 7.89 2.60
N ALA A 271 32.05 7.91 2.29
CA ALA A 271 31.18 9.10 2.38
C ALA A 271 30.31 9.15 3.65
N THR A 272 30.04 10.37 4.12
CA THR A 272 29.05 10.63 5.16
C THR A 272 27.66 10.21 4.69
N THR A 273 26.96 9.42 5.51
CA THR A 273 25.66 8.83 5.15
C THR A 273 24.56 9.29 6.11
N ARG A 274 23.33 9.45 5.59
CA ARG A 274 22.14 9.70 6.42
C ARG A 274 21.52 8.38 6.87
N CYS A 275 21.44 8.17 8.18
CA CYS A 275 20.89 6.97 8.77
C CYS A 275 19.36 7.06 8.79
N ARG A 276 18.69 6.21 8.00
CA ARG A 276 17.21 6.17 7.94
C ARG A 276 16.60 5.08 8.81
N THR A 277 17.38 4.10 9.25
CA THR A 277 16.89 2.92 9.97
C THR A 277 16.83 3.11 11.49
N ASN A 278 17.66 4.03 12.02
CA ASN A 278 17.68 4.39 13.44
C ASN A 278 16.56 5.35 13.85
N LEU A 279 15.87 5.92 12.87
CA LEU A 279 14.85 6.94 13.05
C LEU A 279 13.56 6.47 12.39
N VAL A 280 12.42 6.87 12.95
CA VAL A 280 11.14 6.79 12.25
C VAL A 280 10.25 7.94 12.72
N ASN A 281 9.59 8.63 11.79
CA ASN A 281 8.55 9.56 12.19
C ASN A 281 7.26 8.82 12.46
N TYR A 282 6.55 9.26 13.49
CA TYR A 282 5.31 8.66 13.92
C TYR A 282 4.36 9.70 14.50
N TYR A 283 3.07 9.38 14.49
CA TYR A 283 2.06 10.07 15.26
C TYR A 283 1.09 9.05 15.85
N VAL A 284 0.29 9.50 16.83
CA VAL A 284 -0.76 8.68 17.41
C VAL A 284 -2.11 9.31 17.17
N ARG A 285 -3.13 8.49 17.03
CA ARG A 285 -4.54 8.92 17.06
C ARG A 285 -5.21 8.30 18.26
N THR A 286 -6.07 9.05 18.93
CA THR A 286 -6.82 8.52 20.08
C THR A 286 -8.31 8.76 19.95
N SER A 287 -9.11 7.82 20.44
CA SER A 287 -10.57 7.92 20.43
C SER A 287 -11.14 7.37 21.72
N VAL A 288 -12.13 8.07 22.27
CA VAL A 288 -12.97 7.53 23.35
C VAL A 288 -14.05 6.66 22.70
N LEU A 289 -14.07 5.38 23.06
CA LEU A 289 -15.01 4.42 22.50
C LEU A 289 -16.37 4.56 23.18
N ALA A 290 -17.42 4.72 22.36
CA ALA A 290 -18.80 4.73 22.82
C ALA A 290 -19.56 3.53 22.23
N PRO A 291 -20.38 2.81 23.02
CA PRO A 291 -21.18 1.71 22.50
C PRO A 291 -22.06 2.15 21.32
N GLY A 292 -22.03 1.38 20.23
CA GLY A 292 -22.87 1.62 19.05
C GLY A 292 -22.48 2.83 18.21
N ARG A 293 -21.33 3.47 18.45
CA ARG A 293 -20.85 4.59 17.63
C ARG A 293 -19.46 4.29 17.04
N PRO A 294 -19.19 4.68 15.78
CA PRO A 294 -17.86 4.57 15.20
C PRO A 294 -16.87 5.47 15.97
N PRO A 295 -15.61 5.04 16.14
CA PRO A 295 -14.60 5.82 16.84
C PRO A 295 -14.28 7.12 16.07
N VAL A 296 -14.33 8.25 16.80
CA VAL A 296 -13.88 9.55 16.30
C VAL A 296 -12.49 9.81 16.86
N TYR A 297 -11.49 9.84 15.99
CA TYR A 297 -10.10 9.94 16.37
C TYR A 297 -9.59 11.37 16.35
N ALA A 298 -8.94 11.79 17.43
CA ALA A 298 -8.11 12.98 17.49
C ALA A 298 -6.65 12.61 17.17
N THR A 299 -6.01 13.36 16.28
CA THR A 299 -4.61 13.14 15.87
C THR A 299 -3.67 13.95 16.75
N GLY A 300 -2.66 13.28 17.31
CA GLY A 300 -1.55 13.90 18.04
C GLY A 300 -0.51 14.52 17.10
N PRO A 301 0.46 15.27 17.64
CA PRO A 301 1.53 15.86 16.84
C PRO A 301 2.44 14.78 16.24
N LEU A 302 3.07 15.11 15.11
CA LEU A 302 4.15 14.32 14.53
C LEU A 302 5.39 14.38 15.42
N ARG A 303 6.04 13.24 15.63
CA ARG A 303 7.25 13.09 16.46
C ARG A 303 8.23 12.14 15.76
N THR A 304 9.50 12.20 16.14
CA THR A 304 10.55 11.30 15.63
C THR A 304 11.01 10.36 16.75
N ALA A 305 10.92 9.05 16.51
CA ALA A 305 11.47 8.05 17.40
C ALA A 305 12.93 7.73 17.01
N VAL A 306 13.80 7.57 18.00
CA VAL A 306 15.24 7.30 17.84
C VAL A 306 15.62 6.01 18.55
N ARG A 307 16.43 5.18 17.89
CA ARG A 307 16.92 3.91 18.47
C ARG A 307 18.02 4.14 19.51
N GLY A 308 17.68 4.56 20.71
CA GLY A 308 18.64 4.69 21.80
C GLY A 308 17.94 4.99 23.12
N SER A 309 18.69 5.06 24.20
CA SER A 309 18.24 5.50 25.52
C SER A 309 19.03 6.72 25.95
N LEU A 310 18.41 7.58 26.74
CA LEU A 310 19.13 8.58 27.52
C LEU A 310 19.37 8.04 28.94
N PRO A 311 20.36 8.58 29.66
CA PRO A 311 20.52 8.38 31.09
C PRO A 311 19.24 8.74 31.86
N ALA A 312 18.99 8.06 32.99
CA ALA A 312 17.74 8.22 33.72
C ALA A 312 17.54 9.64 34.26
N GLU A 313 18.63 10.26 34.68
CA GLU A 313 18.74 11.65 35.11
C GLU A 313 18.38 12.67 34.01
N TRP A 314 18.35 12.26 32.74
CA TRP A 314 18.04 13.14 31.59
C TRP A 314 16.61 12.99 31.10
N ARG A 315 15.82 12.09 31.68
CA ARG A 315 14.45 11.77 31.20
C ARG A 315 13.47 12.95 31.25
N ASP A 316 13.64 13.86 32.19
CA ASP A 316 12.74 15.02 32.38
C ASP A 316 13.15 16.23 31.52
N THR A 317 14.28 16.14 30.82
CA THR A 317 14.78 17.20 29.94
C THR A 317 14.70 16.72 28.50
N ASP A 318 14.01 17.45 27.63
CA ASP A 318 14.09 17.23 26.18
C ASP A 318 15.58 17.16 25.78
N TYR A 319 16.00 16.14 25.03
CA TYR A 319 17.38 15.97 24.59
C TYR A 319 17.96 17.28 24.02
N PHE A 320 17.15 18.04 23.27
CA PHE A 320 17.56 19.32 22.70
C PHE A 320 17.54 20.50 23.70
N ARG A 321 16.75 20.40 24.77
CA ARG A 321 16.79 21.35 25.88
C ARG A 321 17.99 21.09 26.80
N PHE A 322 18.30 19.82 27.05
CA PHE A 322 19.54 19.43 27.70
C PHE A 322 20.73 19.88 26.86
N ARG A 323 20.69 19.65 25.53
CA ARG A 323 21.68 20.17 24.58
C ARG A 323 21.92 21.66 24.81
N THR A 324 20.90 22.52 24.81
CA THR A 324 21.12 23.98 24.93
C THR A 324 21.62 24.40 26.32
N GLN A 325 21.31 23.65 27.37
CA GLN A 325 21.69 23.99 28.74
C GLN A 325 23.05 23.42 29.16
N ALA A 326 23.39 22.21 28.74
CA ALA A 326 24.61 21.50 29.14
C ALA A 326 25.76 21.66 28.14
N PHE A 327 25.46 21.86 26.85
CA PHE A 327 26.48 21.95 25.80
C PHE A 327 26.24 23.15 24.89
N ALA A 328 27.22 24.04 24.76
CA ALA A 328 27.11 25.17 23.83
C ALA A 328 26.81 24.71 22.37
N LEU A 329 27.21 23.48 22.01
CA LEU A 329 26.96 22.85 20.71
C LEU A 329 26.54 21.36 20.89
N PRO A 330 25.64 20.82 20.05
CA PRO A 330 25.22 19.42 20.13
C PRO A 330 26.39 18.45 19.92
N PRO A 331 26.68 17.57 20.90
CA PRO A 331 27.74 16.58 20.78
C PRO A 331 27.36 15.47 19.79
N PHE A 332 28.37 14.67 19.42
CA PHE A 332 28.13 13.41 18.74
C PHE A 332 27.43 12.41 19.67
N LEU A 333 26.63 11.51 19.10
CA LEU A 333 25.91 10.43 19.77
C LEU A 333 26.87 9.30 20.15
N SER A 334 27.87 9.62 20.96
CA SER A 334 28.87 8.68 21.42
C SER A 334 29.45 9.14 22.75
N TRP A 335 29.78 8.18 23.61
CA TRP A 335 30.46 8.41 24.88
C TRP A 335 31.97 8.23 24.76
N GLN A 336 32.48 8.10 23.54
CA GLN A 336 33.91 8.00 23.28
C GLN A 336 34.67 9.18 23.92
N PRO A 337 35.88 8.94 24.45
CA PRO A 337 36.75 10.00 24.94
C PRO A 337 37.34 10.78 23.75
N ALA A 338 36.51 11.61 23.14
CA ALA A 338 36.82 12.38 21.94
C ALA A 338 36.70 13.90 22.16
N GLY A 339 36.55 14.38 23.40
CA GLY A 339 36.31 15.79 23.69
C GLY A 339 37.58 16.62 23.98
N PRO A 340 37.57 17.94 23.72
CA PRO A 340 38.61 18.87 24.19
C PRO A 340 38.63 19.00 25.74
N GLY A 341 37.61 18.49 26.41
CA GLY A 341 37.48 18.42 27.87
C GLY A 341 37.72 17.04 28.46
N ALA A 342 38.36 16.11 27.74
CA ALA A 342 39.04 14.99 28.39
C ALA A 342 39.93 15.64 29.46
N TYR A 343 39.59 15.47 30.75
CA TYR A 343 40.14 16.27 31.85
C TYR A 343 41.64 16.38 31.66
N ALA A 344 42.19 17.59 31.57
CA ALA A 344 43.59 17.84 31.22
C ALA A 344 44.54 16.76 31.79
N GLY A 345 44.85 15.72 31.00
CA GLY A 345 45.41 14.45 31.49
C GLY A 345 44.80 13.16 30.90
N ASP A 346 43.56 13.17 30.42
CA ASP A 346 42.90 12.01 29.82
C ASP A 346 43.39 11.77 28.39
N ALA A 347 43.77 10.52 28.09
CA ALA A 347 44.23 10.13 26.76
C ALA A 347 43.07 10.14 25.75
N LEU A 348 43.27 10.81 24.61
CA LEU A 348 42.34 10.75 23.46
C LEU A 348 42.19 9.31 22.97
N LYS A 349 41.01 8.97 22.44
CA LYS A 349 40.80 7.67 21.78
C LYS A 349 41.83 7.48 20.67
N ARG A 350 42.49 6.32 20.69
CA ARG A 350 43.47 5.94 19.68
C ARG A 350 42.76 5.24 18.51
N VAL A 351 43.08 5.64 17.28
CA VAL A 351 42.47 5.14 16.03
C VAL A 351 43.55 4.78 15.03
N THR A 352 43.39 3.68 14.29
CA THR A 352 44.31 3.31 13.19
C THR A 352 43.77 3.75 11.83
N LEU A 353 44.62 3.75 10.80
CA LEU A 353 44.25 4.19 9.45
C LEU A 353 43.13 3.36 8.81
N ASP A 354 43.09 2.08 9.15
CA ASP A 354 42.16 1.07 8.65
C ASP A 354 40.97 0.79 9.60
N GLN A 355 40.92 1.47 10.74
CA GLN A 355 39.87 1.25 11.74
C GLN A 355 38.50 1.71 11.20
N PRO A 356 37.48 0.84 11.21
CA PRO A 356 36.12 1.22 10.84
C PRO A 356 35.52 2.10 11.95
N GLU A 357 35.63 3.42 11.83
CA GLU A 357 35.16 4.33 12.86
C GLU A 357 34.20 5.36 12.28
N TRP A 358 33.10 5.60 12.99
CA TRP A 358 32.10 6.59 12.61
C TRP A 358 31.69 7.44 13.79
N LEU A 359 31.43 8.70 13.49
CA LEU A 359 30.77 9.62 14.40
C LEU A 359 29.31 9.74 14.00
N PHE A 360 28.42 9.57 14.97
CA PHE A 360 27.00 9.75 14.77
C PHE A 360 26.58 11.13 15.25
N TRP A 361 25.89 11.92 14.44
CA TRP A 361 25.45 13.26 14.84
C TRP A 361 23.98 13.47 14.51
N LEU A 362 23.19 13.86 15.51
CA LEU A 362 21.77 14.15 15.35
C LEU A 362 21.58 15.64 15.06
N CYS A 363 21.23 15.93 13.81
CA CYS A 363 20.90 17.27 13.35
C CYS A 363 19.53 17.70 13.89
N PRO A 364 19.41 18.82 14.60
CA PRO A 364 18.16 19.28 15.23
C PRO A 364 17.16 19.96 14.27
N VAL A 365 17.65 20.53 13.17
CA VAL A 365 16.87 21.31 12.21
C VAL A 365 17.39 21.05 10.82
N ASP A 366 16.58 21.29 9.79
CA ASP A 366 17.04 21.19 8.42
C ASP A 366 18.03 22.32 8.11
N VAL A 367 19.33 22.02 8.20
CA VAL A 367 20.40 22.95 7.83
C VAL A 367 20.77 22.65 6.39
N ALA A 368 20.40 23.55 5.48
CA ALA A 368 20.86 23.46 4.10
C ALA A 368 22.39 23.58 4.06
N GLY A 369 23.03 22.69 3.28
CA GLY A 369 24.46 22.76 2.99
C GLY A 369 25.39 22.46 4.17
N LEU A 370 25.09 21.43 4.96
CA LEU A 370 26.03 20.91 5.97
C LEU A 370 27.39 20.56 5.37
N ARG A 371 28.44 20.83 6.15
CA ARG A 371 29.83 20.52 5.84
C ARG A 371 30.45 19.70 6.96
N ILE A 372 31.21 18.67 6.61
CA ILE A 372 32.03 17.92 7.56
C ILE A 372 33.47 18.40 7.41
N SER A 373 34.02 18.98 8.47
CA SER A 373 35.39 19.46 8.52
C SER A 373 36.27 18.46 9.29
N ARG A 374 37.38 18.06 8.68
CA ARG A 374 38.40 17.18 9.28
C ARG A 374 39.72 17.91 9.31
N SER A 375 40.30 18.13 10.48
CA SER A 375 41.60 18.76 10.64
C SER A 375 42.65 17.77 11.10
N TYR A 376 43.80 17.72 10.45
CA TYR A 376 44.91 16.82 10.77
C TYR A 376 46.13 17.61 11.24
N ASP A 377 46.75 17.18 12.34
CA ASP A 377 47.96 17.81 12.88
C ASP A 377 49.01 16.77 13.31
N GLN A 378 50.25 17.25 13.45
CA GLN A 378 51.44 16.46 13.83
C GLN A 378 51.70 16.47 15.35
N GLY A 379 50.69 16.82 16.14
CA GLY A 379 50.80 16.96 17.59
C GLY A 379 51.06 18.40 18.07
N PRO A 380 50.97 18.62 19.40
CA PRO A 380 50.96 19.95 20.02
C PRO A 380 52.27 20.75 19.90
N HIS A 381 53.35 20.15 19.40
CA HIS A 381 54.65 20.81 19.20
C HIS A 381 55.00 21.06 17.74
N SER A 382 54.09 20.78 16.82
CA SER A 382 54.34 21.00 15.40
C SER A 382 54.02 22.44 14.99
N ALA A 383 54.94 23.03 14.22
CA ALA A 383 54.73 24.31 13.55
C ALA A 383 53.97 24.17 12.21
N VAL A 384 53.61 22.94 11.82
CA VAL A 384 52.91 22.67 10.56
C VAL A 384 51.44 23.08 10.68
N VAL A 385 50.97 23.89 9.74
CA VAL A 385 49.57 24.30 9.65
C VAL A 385 48.68 23.06 9.45
N PRO A 386 47.59 22.90 10.24
CA PRO A 386 46.70 21.77 10.09
C PRO A 386 46.12 21.69 8.68
N VAL A 387 46.12 20.50 8.08
CA VAL A 387 45.40 20.26 6.83
C VAL A 387 43.92 20.12 7.16
N VAL A 388 43.07 20.85 6.45
CA VAL A 388 41.62 20.83 6.64
C VAL A 388 40.94 20.31 5.38
N GLU A 389 40.21 19.20 5.54
CA GLU A 389 39.36 18.64 4.50
C GLU A 389 37.91 18.97 4.78
N VAL A 390 37.19 19.41 3.75
CA VAL A 390 35.77 19.75 3.85
C VAL A 390 34.98 18.86 2.89
N GLU A 391 34.02 18.12 3.44
CA GLU A 391 33.08 17.30 2.69
C GLU A 391 31.70 17.98 2.70
N PRO A 392 31.19 18.46 1.54
CA PRO A 392 29.83 18.96 1.45
C PRO A 392 28.84 17.80 1.49
N LEU A 393 27.75 17.95 2.24
CA LEU A 393 26.65 17.00 2.25
C LEU A 393 25.54 17.47 1.29
N ALA A 394 25.06 16.56 0.44
CA ALA A 394 23.95 16.87 -0.47
C ALA A 394 22.73 17.41 0.30
N PRO A 395 22.01 18.42 -0.23
CA PRO A 395 20.82 18.96 0.43
C PRO A 395 19.73 17.90 0.60
N VAL A 396 18.90 18.08 1.63
CA VAL A 396 17.73 17.21 1.87
C VAL A 396 16.52 17.74 1.11
N PRO A 397 15.60 16.88 0.65
CA PRO A 397 14.33 17.33 0.12
C PRO A 397 13.60 18.24 1.13
N ALA A 398 13.05 19.35 0.65
CA ALA A 398 12.59 20.49 1.46
C ALA A 398 11.36 20.24 2.36
N ARG A 399 10.89 19.00 2.54
CA ARG A 399 9.73 18.66 3.39
C ARG A 399 10.02 17.45 4.28
N GLY A 400 9.56 17.50 5.53
CA GLY A 400 9.38 16.32 6.39
C GLY A 400 10.53 15.93 7.32
N TRP A 401 11.76 16.36 7.07
CA TRP A 401 12.94 15.90 7.84
C TRP A 401 13.28 16.84 8.99
N GLN A 402 12.44 16.92 10.04
CA GLN A 402 13.00 17.33 11.33
C GLN A 402 13.71 16.12 11.92
N HIS A 403 14.92 16.38 12.42
CA HIS A 403 15.87 15.39 12.91
C HIS A 403 16.50 14.54 11.80
N GLN A 404 17.82 14.66 11.63
CA GLN A 404 18.61 13.83 10.71
C GLN A 404 19.75 13.20 11.46
N LEU A 405 19.91 11.88 11.37
CA LEU A 405 21.07 11.20 11.90
C LEU A 405 22.12 11.04 10.81
N LEU A 406 23.31 11.59 11.04
CA LEU A 406 24.46 11.41 10.16
C LEU A 406 25.38 10.35 10.72
N ALA A 407 25.89 9.44 9.88
CA ALA A 407 27.04 8.59 10.14
C ALA A 407 28.24 9.15 9.36
N ILE A 408 29.23 9.66 10.07
CA ILE A 408 30.37 10.38 9.53
C ILE A 408 31.60 9.47 9.65
N PRO A 409 32.13 8.89 8.55
CA PRO A 409 33.33 8.07 8.63
C PRO A 409 34.52 8.91 9.04
N LEU A 410 35.33 8.37 9.95
CA LEU A 410 36.68 8.85 10.19
C LEU A 410 37.52 8.50 8.96
N ARG A 411 38.25 9.47 8.44
CA ARG A 411 39.15 9.32 7.30
C ARG A 411 40.58 9.55 7.77
N ALA A 412 41.05 8.69 8.67
CA ALA A 412 42.40 8.84 9.22
C ALA A 412 43.45 8.84 8.09
N GLN A 413 44.45 9.72 8.21
CA GLN A 413 45.47 9.91 7.18
C GLN A 413 46.86 9.55 7.70
N ALA A 414 47.62 8.85 6.84
CA ALA A 414 49.00 8.51 7.13
C ALA A 414 49.85 9.79 7.28
N GLY A 415 50.86 9.71 8.14
CA GLY A 415 51.79 10.81 8.36
C GLY A 415 51.30 11.87 9.34
N TYR A 416 50.10 11.76 9.94
CA TYR A 416 49.63 12.67 11.00
C TYR A 416 49.50 11.95 12.34
N GLN A 417 49.56 12.70 13.46
CA GLN A 417 49.45 12.15 14.82
C GLN A 417 48.08 12.38 15.45
N ARG A 418 47.35 13.41 15.00
CA ARG A 418 46.01 13.72 15.50
C ARG A 418 45.07 14.10 14.37
N MET A 419 43.79 13.86 14.64
CA MET A 419 42.69 14.29 13.79
C MET A 419 41.57 14.89 14.66
N ALA A 420 40.89 15.91 14.16
CA ALA A 420 39.63 16.39 14.70
C ALA A 420 38.53 16.33 13.63
N VAL A 421 37.32 15.97 14.02
CA VAL A 421 36.14 15.98 13.15
C VAL A 421 35.07 16.88 13.75
N ARG A 422 34.46 17.75 12.94
CA ARG A 422 33.32 18.58 13.36
C ARG A 422 32.33 18.83 12.22
N VAL A 423 31.11 19.19 12.60
CA VAL A 423 30.03 19.57 11.68
C VAL A 423 29.93 21.10 11.62
N GLU A 424 29.81 21.63 10.41
CA GLU A 424 29.69 23.06 10.12
C GLU A 424 28.49 23.34 9.20
N SER A 425 27.97 24.57 9.21
CA SER A 425 27.00 25.04 8.22
C SER A 425 27.67 25.36 6.88
N ALA A 426 26.86 25.68 5.86
CA ALA A 426 27.36 26.14 4.57
C ALA A 426 28.23 27.41 4.67
N ASP A 427 27.96 28.24 5.67
CA ASP A 427 28.67 29.50 5.94
C ASP A 427 29.88 29.32 6.87
N GLY A 428 30.19 28.08 7.28
CA GLY A 428 31.32 27.77 8.16
C GLY A 428 31.03 27.98 9.65
N GLN A 429 29.77 28.19 10.06
CA GLN A 429 29.41 28.22 11.48
C GLN A 429 29.59 26.82 12.06
N VAL A 430 30.31 26.71 13.17
CA VAL A 430 30.52 25.43 13.87
C VAL A 430 29.21 24.98 14.52
N LEU A 431 28.76 23.77 14.20
CA LEU A 431 27.49 23.18 14.66
C LEU A 431 27.69 22.02 15.63
N SER A 432 28.89 21.44 15.72
CA SER A 432 29.24 20.41 16.71
C SER A 432 30.54 20.76 17.42
N PRO A 433 30.77 20.30 18.66
CA PRO A 433 32.10 20.32 19.23
C PRO A 433 33.05 19.44 18.38
N PRO A 434 34.36 19.73 18.35
CA PRO A 434 35.32 18.88 17.67
C PRO A 434 35.52 17.56 18.42
N ALA A 435 35.47 16.44 17.68
CA ALA A 435 35.82 15.12 18.15
C ALA A 435 37.30 14.82 17.81
N TRP A 436 38.15 14.71 18.83
CA TRP A 436 39.59 14.54 18.71
C TRP A 436 40.04 13.09 18.88
N TYR A 437 41.01 12.69 18.05
CA TYR A 437 41.59 11.35 18.04
C TYR A 437 43.11 11.40 17.94
N THR A 438 43.78 10.40 18.52
CA THR A 438 45.19 10.11 18.27
C THR A 438 45.31 9.03 17.20
N LEU A 439 46.05 9.33 16.14
CA LEU A 439 46.31 8.39 15.05
C LEU A 439 47.53 7.53 15.40
N VAL A 440 47.39 6.22 15.26
CA VAL A 440 48.47 5.25 15.53
C VAL A 440 48.51 4.18 14.45
N GLU A 441 49.64 3.49 14.32
CA GLU A 441 49.76 2.37 13.40
C GLU A 441 49.05 1.12 13.94
N ALA A 442 48.44 0.36 13.05
CA ALA A 442 47.88 -0.94 13.39
C ALA A 442 49.01 -1.95 13.61
N THR A 443 48.85 -2.81 14.62
CA THR A 443 49.72 -3.97 14.81
C THR A 443 49.11 -5.18 14.11
N PRO A 444 49.89 -6.23 13.78
CA PRO A 444 49.32 -7.47 13.22
C PRO A 444 48.25 -8.14 14.11
N GLN A 445 48.24 -7.82 15.40
CA GLN A 445 47.28 -8.34 16.39
C GLN A 445 46.04 -7.45 16.54
N THR A 446 45.99 -6.29 15.90
CA THR A 446 44.86 -5.36 16.02
C THR A 446 43.58 -5.97 15.47
N ARG A 447 42.52 -5.94 16.26
CA ARG A 447 41.16 -6.39 15.91
C ARG A 447 40.15 -5.32 16.29
N TYR A 448 39.03 -5.28 15.57
CA TYR A 448 37.97 -4.31 15.85
C TYR A 448 36.69 -5.02 16.27
N VAL A 449 36.11 -4.51 17.36
CA VAL A 449 34.79 -4.90 17.84
C VAL A 449 33.88 -3.68 17.70
N LEU A 450 32.86 -3.79 16.86
CA LEU A 450 31.84 -2.78 16.67
C LEU A 450 30.68 -3.12 17.60
N PHE A 451 30.01 -2.12 18.18
CA PHE A 451 28.83 -2.35 19.02
C PHE A 451 27.88 -1.17 18.95
N THR A 452 26.59 -1.44 19.13
CA THR A 452 25.58 -0.38 19.25
C THR A 452 25.73 0.32 20.61
N ASN A 453 25.85 1.64 20.59
CA ASN A 453 25.88 2.43 21.81
C ASN A 453 24.46 2.83 22.24
N SER A 454 24.33 3.34 23.46
CA SER A 454 23.06 3.77 24.04
C SER A 454 22.45 4.96 23.31
N LEU A 455 23.22 5.77 22.58
CA LEU A 455 22.76 6.99 21.93
C LEU A 455 22.37 6.83 20.45
N SER A 456 22.12 5.60 19.96
CA SER A 456 21.72 5.33 18.56
C SER A 456 22.85 5.34 17.52
N GLY A 457 24.11 5.25 17.95
CA GLY A 457 25.27 5.08 17.08
C GLY A 457 25.88 3.68 17.15
N VAL A 458 26.89 3.46 16.32
CA VAL A 458 27.82 2.34 16.41
C VAL A 458 29.18 2.87 16.81
N ASP A 459 29.75 2.28 17.85
CA ASP A 459 31.07 2.59 18.37
C ASP A 459 32.04 1.45 18.03
N THR A 460 33.32 1.76 17.82
CA THR A 460 34.34 0.76 17.51
C THR A 460 35.41 0.69 18.58
N LEU A 461 35.55 -0.46 19.23
CA LEU A 461 36.63 -0.79 20.14
C LEU A 461 37.79 -1.46 19.40
N ARG A 462 38.97 -0.83 19.48
CA ARG A 462 40.22 -1.44 19.04
C ARG A 462 40.77 -2.35 20.14
N CYS A 463 41.08 -3.58 19.78
CA CYS A 463 41.68 -4.58 20.66
C CYS A 463 43.07 -4.95 20.14
N GLU A 464 44.09 -4.87 21.00
CA GLU A 464 45.48 -5.22 20.68
C GLU A 464 46.01 -6.41 21.49
N GLY A 465 45.19 -6.96 22.39
CA GLY A 465 45.59 -8.07 23.23
C GLY A 465 45.45 -9.43 22.57
N ARG A 466 45.81 -10.47 23.33
CA ARG A 466 45.72 -11.86 22.90
C ARG A 466 44.27 -12.24 22.59
N LEU A 467 44.08 -12.99 21.50
CA LEU A 467 42.83 -13.64 21.13
C LEU A 467 42.96 -15.15 21.34
N GLU A 468 42.00 -15.74 22.05
CA GLU A 468 41.87 -17.18 22.23
C GLU A 468 40.49 -17.62 21.73
N GLY A 469 40.45 -18.62 20.84
CA GLY A 469 39.22 -19.22 20.35
C GLY A 469 39.06 -20.62 20.89
N THR A 470 37.87 -20.94 21.40
CA THR A 470 37.51 -22.29 21.86
C THR A 470 36.23 -22.74 21.17
N LEU A 471 36.12 -24.03 20.86
CA LEU A 471 34.91 -24.64 20.31
C LEU A 471 34.40 -25.64 21.34
N GLU A 472 33.27 -25.32 21.96
CA GLU A 472 32.55 -26.24 22.84
C GLU A 472 31.58 -27.04 21.99
N VAL A 473 31.70 -28.37 21.98
CA VAL A 473 30.82 -29.26 21.22
C VAL A 473 29.95 -30.04 22.19
N THR A 474 28.65 -29.87 22.07
CA THR A 474 27.65 -30.64 22.82
C THR A 474 27.01 -31.64 21.88
N ALA A 475 27.03 -32.91 22.25
CA ALA A 475 26.44 -34.00 21.46
C ALA A 475 25.35 -34.71 22.29
N GLU A 476 24.13 -34.77 21.75
CA GLU A 476 23.05 -35.54 22.34
C GLU A 476 23.18 -37.01 21.92
N LYS A 477 23.17 -37.91 22.90
CA LYS A 477 23.28 -39.35 22.69
C LYS A 477 21.94 -40.00 23.00
N VAL A 478 21.41 -40.72 22.02
CA VAL A 478 20.21 -41.55 22.14
C VAL A 478 20.65 -43.01 22.22
N GLU A 479 20.36 -43.66 23.35
CA GLU A 479 20.49 -45.11 23.46
C GLU A 479 19.17 -45.76 23.06
N ARG A 480 19.19 -46.58 22.01
CA ARG A 480 18.08 -47.46 21.66
C ARG A 480 18.28 -48.80 22.37
N PRO A 481 17.33 -49.23 23.22
CA PRO A 481 17.42 -50.55 23.82
C PRO A 481 17.45 -51.62 22.73
N ALA A 482 18.19 -52.70 22.98
CA ALA A 482 18.28 -53.83 22.07
C ALA A 482 16.87 -54.36 21.74
N ALA A 483 16.67 -54.80 20.50
CA ALA A 483 15.40 -55.32 20.04
C ALA A 483 14.97 -56.52 20.91
N TYR A 484 13.66 -56.61 21.20
CA TYR A 484 13.10 -57.65 22.05
C TYR A 484 13.34 -59.04 21.42
N GLY A 485 14.25 -59.82 22.00
CA GLY A 485 14.62 -61.15 21.51
C GLY A 485 16.14 -61.43 21.50
N ASP A 486 16.97 -60.40 21.44
CA ASP A 486 18.44 -60.56 21.47
C ASP A 486 18.98 -60.50 22.90
N ALA A 487 18.90 -61.63 23.60
CA ALA A 487 19.54 -61.81 24.91
C ALA A 487 21.07 -61.83 24.75
N GLY A 488 21.68 -60.63 24.62
CA GLY A 488 23.12 -60.45 24.49
C GLY A 488 23.56 -59.25 23.63
N ALA A 489 22.65 -58.62 22.88
CA ALA A 489 23.01 -57.45 22.07
C ALA A 489 23.17 -56.19 22.93
N ALA A 490 24.28 -55.48 22.74
CA ALA A 490 24.49 -54.18 23.38
C ALA A 490 23.49 -53.14 22.82
N PRO A 491 23.03 -52.18 23.65
CA PRO A 491 22.17 -51.10 23.18
C PRO A 491 22.86 -50.30 22.07
N ASP A 492 22.12 -49.97 21.01
CA ASP A 492 22.60 -49.15 19.91
C ASP A 492 22.67 -47.69 20.39
N ARG A 493 23.86 -47.11 20.37
CA ARG A 493 24.10 -45.72 20.80
C ARG A 493 24.25 -44.87 19.56
N GLN A 494 23.24 -44.05 19.26
CA GLN A 494 23.29 -43.05 18.19
C GLN A 494 23.51 -41.65 18.77
N VAL A 495 24.27 -40.83 18.05
CA VAL A 495 24.36 -39.39 18.31
C VAL A 495 23.29 -38.74 17.42
N SER A 496 22.28 -38.12 18.02
CA SER A 496 21.15 -37.53 17.30
C SER A 496 21.40 -36.10 16.87
N ASP A 497 22.11 -35.33 17.70
CA ASP A 497 22.37 -33.92 17.45
C ASP A 497 23.77 -33.54 17.98
N VAL A 498 24.47 -32.69 17.22
CA VAL A 498 25.79 -32.16 17.57
C VAL A 498 25.76 -30.66 17.33
N THR A 499 25.73 -29.89 18.42
CA THR A 499 25.79 -28.44 18.38
C THR A 499 27.16 -27.96 18.82
N GLY A 500 27.81 -27.14 18.01
CA GLY A 500 29.04 -26.45 18.37
C GLY A 500 28.75 -25.00 18.78
N LEU A 501 29.33 -24.54 19.89
CA LEU A 501 29.36 -23.14 20.29
C LEU A 501 30.81 -22.65 20.27
N ARG A 502 31.11 -21.65 19.45
CA ARG A 502 32.43 -21.03 19.41
C ARG A 502 32.49 -19.89 20.40
N LYS A 503 33.40 -19.97 21.37
CA LYS A 503 33.69 -18.89 22.31
C LYS A 503 35.00 -18.21 21.96
N LEU A 504 35.04 -16.89 22.16
CA LEU A 504 36.19 -16.04 21.95
C LEU A 504 36.54 -15.34 23.27
N LYS A 505 37.82 -15.37 23.63
CA LYS A 505 38.39 -14.51 24.67
C LYS A 505 39.33 -13.52 24.00
N LEU A 506 38.98 -12.25 24.04
CA LEU A 506 39.73 -11.17 23.41
C LEU A 506 40.17 -10.17 24.46
N ALA A 507 41.48 -9.98 24.60
CA ALA A 507 42.02 -8.92 25.42
C ALA A 507 42.02 -7.58 24.65
N SER A 508 41.49 -6.51 25.25
CA SER A 508 41.48 -5.17 24.64
C SER A 508 42.87 -4.56 24.46
N GLY A 509 43.85 -5.02 25.24
CA GLY A 509 45.08 -4.26 25.48
C GLY A 509 44.83 -3.14 26.50
N TRP A 510 45.82 -2.29 26.72
CA TRP A 510 45.75 -1.22 27.73
C TRP A 510 44.75 -0.13 27.34
N LEU A 511 43.81 0.15 28.23
CA LEU A 511 42.81 1.22 28.11
C LEU A 511 43.03 2.29 29.18
N SER A 512 42.80 3.55 28.82
CA SER A 512 42.75 4.66 29.76
C SER A 512 41.51 4.58 30.68
N PRO A 513 41.47 5.28 31.82
CA PRO A 513 40.28 5.35 32.66
C PRO A 513 39.02 5.81 31.90
N ALA A 514 39.16 6.78 30.98
CA ALA A 514 38.06 7.26 30.16
C ALA A 514 37.61 6.21 29.12
N GLU A 515 38.55 5.49 28.51
CA GLU A 515 38.21 4.37 27.62
C GLU A 515 37.52 3.23 28.39
N LEU A 516 37.96 2.89 29.60
CA LEU A 516 37.31 1.91 30.47
C LEU A 516 35.88 2.32 30.84
N ALA A 517 35.67 3.62 31.12
CA ALA A 517 34.35 4.15 31.38
C ALA A 517 33.42 3.98 30.17
N TRP A 518 33.91 4.34 28.97
CA TRP A 518 33.19 4.19 27.71
C TRP A 518 32.88 2.73 27.36
N VAL A 519 33.81 1.79 27.58
CA VAL A 519 33.61 0.35 27.25
C VAL A 519 32.49 -0.31 28.08
N GLN A 520 31.98 0.33 29.14
CA GLN A 520 30.74 -0.12 29.79
C GLN A 520 29.57 -0.24 28.81
N GLU A 521 29.51 0.62 27.80
CA GLU A 521 28.51 0.58 26.73
C GLU A 521 28.54 -0.76 25.97
N LEU A 522 29.72 -1.33 25.71
CA LEU A 522 29.85 -2.64 25.07
C LEU A 522 29.20 -3.75 25.91
N LEU A 523 29.25 -3.65 27.23
CA LEU A 523 28.64 -4.67 28.11
C LEU A 523 27.12 -4.54 28.21
N LEU A 524 26.62 -3.32 27.99
CA LEU A 524 25.19 -3.00 27.95
C LEU A 524 24.57 -3.15 26.57
N THR A 525 25.41 -3.33 25.54
CA THR A 525 24.94 -3.43 24.16
C THR A 525 24.04 -4.65 23.95
N ARG A 526 23.14 -4.51 22.97
CA ARG A 526 22.30 -5.59 22.46
C ARG A 526 22.91 -6.27 21.25
N GLU A 527 23.77 -5.56 20.52
CA GLU A 527 24.29 -5.98 19.22
C GLU A 527 25.76 -5.58 19.12
N ALA A 528 26.61 -6.56 18.88
CA ALA A 528 28.05 -6.40 18.68
C ALA A 528 28.54 -7.25 17.52
N TRP A 529 29.64 -6.83 16.90
CA TRP A 529 30.23 -7.50 15.76
C TRP A 529 31.76 -7.47 15.82
N GLN A 530 32.40 -8.56 15.43
CA GLN A 530 33.82 -8.59 15.11
C GLN A 530 34.01 -8.24 13.63
N GLN A 531 34.84 -7.24 13.33
CA GLN A 531 35.27 -7.04 11.94
C GLN A 531 36.33 -8.07 11.55
N ARG A 532 36.12 -8.74 10.41
CA ARG A 532 37.11 -9.60 9.74
C ARG A 532 37.15 -9.26 8.25
N GLY A 533 38.15 -8.48 7.86
CA GLY A 533 38.21 -7.91 6.51
C GLY A 533 36.95 -7.09 6.21
N PRO A 534 36.22 -7.35 5.11
CA PRO A 534 34.98 -6.65 4.79
C PRO A 534 33.75 -7.19 5.55
N GLN A 535 33.88 -8.30 6.27
CA GLN A 535 32.75 -8.95 6.94
C GLN A 535 32.62 -8.51 8.40
N LEU A 536 31.37 -8.39 8.86
CA LEU A 536 31.03 -8.19 10.25
C LEU A 536 30.41 -9.49 10.78
N LEU A 537 31.10 -10.14 11.71
CA LEU A 537 30.63 -11.36 12.34
C LEU A 537 29.88 -11.02 13.64
N PRO A 538 28.60 -11.39 13.79
CA PRO A 538 27.85 -11.08 15.00
C PRO A 538 28.44 -11.78 16.22
N LEU A 539 28.49 -11.05 17.34
CA LEU A 539 29.00 -11.49 18.63
C LEU A 539 27.91 -11.33 19.70
N ASP A 540 27.76 -12.34 20.54
CA ASP A 540 27.01 -12.27 21.79
C ASP A 540 27.98 -12.03 22.95
N VAL A 541 27.79 -10.94 23.71
CA VAL A 541 28.63 -10.63 24.86
C VAL A 541 28.30 -11.58 26.02
N ALA A 542 29.14 -12.60 26.23
CA ALA A 542 28.90 -13.68 27.18
C ALA A 542 29.17 -13.24 28.63
N LYS A 543 30.27 -12.52 28.86
CA LYS A 543 30.63 -12.01 30.21
C LYS A 543 30.33 -10.52 30.32
N ARG A 544 29.35 -10.17 31.15
CA ARG A 544 28.90 -8.78 31.39
C ARG A 544 29.32 -8.24 32.77
N SER A 545 30.60 -8.39 33.11
CA SER A 545 31.14 -7.85 34.36
C SER A 545 32.36 -6.99 34.10
N LEU A 546 32.35 -5.77 34.63
CA LEU A 546 33.49 -4.86 34.62
C LEU A 546 33.72 -4.33 36.03
N ALA A 547 34.99 -4.21 36.43
CA ALA A 547 35.39 -3.42 37.59
C ALA A 547 36.03 -2.13 37.08
N PRO A 548 35.23 -1.08 36.75
CA PRO A 548 35.75 0.15 36.13
C PRO A 548 36.62 0.96 37.11
N TYR A 549 36.45 0.75 38.41
CA TYR A 549 37.22 1.41 39.47
C TYR A 549 37.92 0.36 40.32
N SER A 550 39.23 0.53 40.54
CA SER A 550 39.90 -0.08 41.68
C SER A 550 41.10 0.76 42.07
N ASP A 551 41.47 0.67 43.34
CA ASP A 551 42.42 1.58 43.99
C ASP A 551 43.85 1.52 43.41
N GLU A 552 44.17 0.46 42.64
CA GLU A 552 45.41 0.38 41.87
C GLU A 552 45.37 1.34 40.67
N LYS A 553 46.09 2.46 40.79
CA LYS A 553 46.24 3.48 39.76
C LYS A 553 47.03 2.93 38.56
N GLY A 554 46.39 2.77 37.40
CA GLY A 554 47.09 2.39 36.17
C GLY A 554 46.19 2.11 34.97
N LEU A 555 46.82 2.00 33.79
CA LEU A 555 46.20 1.44 32.60
C LEU A 555 45.68 0.02 32.91
N ARG A 556 44.56 -0.39 32.32
CA ARG A 556 44.05 -1.77 32.48
C ARG A 556 43.60 -2.35 31.16
N GLY A 557 43.79 -3.64 31.00
CA GLY A 557 43.18 -4.40 29.91
C GLY A 557 41.89 -5.08 30.35
N LEU A 558 40.98 -5.24 29.40
CA LEU A 558 39.75 -6.00 29.57
C LEU A 558 39.86 -7.32 28.84
N LEU A 559 39.54 -8.40 29.53
CA LEU A 559 39.30 -9.69 28.92
C LEU A 559 37.82 -9.79 28.58
N LEU A 560 37.51 -9.65 27.30
CA LEU A 560 36.15 -9.74 26.77
C LEU A 560 35.88 -11.18 26.36
N GLU A 561 34.76 -11.73 26.79
CA GLU A 561 34.32 -13.08 26.40
C GLU A 561 33.07 -12.98 25.55
N PHE A 562 33.12 -13.55 24.35
CA PHE A 562 32.03 -13.54 23.38
C PHE A 562 31.70 -14.94 22.91
N ASP A 563 30.44 -15.17 22.59
CA ASP A 563 29.99 -16.30 21.81
C ASP A 563 29.69 -15.84 20.38
N TYR A 564 29.94 -16.67 19.37
CA TYR A 564 29.43 -16.38 18.03
C TYR A 564 27.93 -16.65 17.99
N ALA A 565 27.15 -15.69 17.45
CA ALA A 565 25.69 -15.78 17.39
C ALA A 565 25.14 -16.88 16.46
N PHE A 566 26.01 -17.63 15.77
CA PHE A 566 25.62 -18.78 14.97
C PHE A 566 26.32 -20.05 15.47
N ALA A 567 25.53 -21.10 15.68
CA ALA A 567 26.05 -22.44 15.93
C ALA A 567 26.51 -23.04 14.60
N PRO A 568 27.81 -23.30 14.38
CA PRO A 568 28.24 -24.04 13.21
C PRO A 568 27.68 -25.47 13.25
N THR A 569 26.80 -25.79 12.30
CA THR A 569 26.33 -27.16 12.03
C THR A 569 27.30 -27.95 11.13
N ALA A 570 28.23 -27.24 10.48
CA ALA A 570 29.29 -27.83 9.67
C ALA A 570 30.59 -27.05 9.85
N TYR A 571 31.72 -27.76 9.82
CA TYR A 571 33.04 -27.12 9.77
C TYR A 571 33.36 -26.72 8.34
N ALA A 572 33.49 -25.42 8.11
CA ALA A 572 34.20 -24.90 6.95
C ALA A 572 35.54 -24.30 7.42
N PRO A 573 36.69 -24.72 6.87
CA PRO A 573 37.93 -24.02 7.13
C PRO A 573 37.81 -22.63 6.52
N THR A 574 37.57 -21.62 7.35
CA THR A 574 37.76 -20.22 6.97
C THR A 574 39.25 -20.07 6.68
N ARG A 575 39.64 -20.13 5.41
CA ARG A 575 40.99 -19.79 4.99
C ARG A 575 41.30 -18.40 5.53
N TYR A 576 42.44 -18.30 6.23
CA TYR A 576 43.02 -17.04 6.67
C TYR A 576 43.09 -16.07 5.48
N ALA A 577 42.39 -14.95 5.60
CA ALA A 577 42.63 -13.74 4.83
C ALA A 577 43.20 -12.70 5.80
#